data_AF-A0A349JMY8-F1
#
_entry.id   AF-A0A349JMY8-F1
#
_cell.length_a   1.000
_cell.length_b   1.000
_cell.length_c   1.000
_cell.angle_alpha   90.00
_cell.angle_beta   90.00
_cell.angle_gamma   90.00
#
_symmetry.space_group_name_H-M   'P 1'
#
loop_
_entity.id
_entity.type
_entity.pdbx_description
1 polymer ?
#
loop_
_entity_poly.entity_id
_entity_poly.type
_entity_poly.pdbx_seq_one_letter_code
_entity_poly.pdbx_strand_id
1 'polypeptide(L)'
;MTHLKWLQPGDLLIAISPSGTLRELTNFEQGVEIWKSRGYRVELSPGFDDRWGYLAGDDANRLRQLADALNDPNCRGILCARGGFGSTRLLEKGKVGQGKNAQFPMPDSHSPK
;
A
#
# COMPACT_ATOMS: atom_id res chain seq x y z
N MET A 1 -19.81 -11.73 6.79
CA MET A 1 -18.96 -10.65 7.33
C MET A 1 -17.61 -11.25 7.68
N THR A 2 -16.55 -10.96 6.92
CA THR A 2 -15.19 -11.36 7.26
C THR A 2 -14.74 -10.57 8.48
N HIS A 3 -14.53 -11.25 9.61
CA HIS A 3 -13.98 -10.64 10.81
C HIS A 3 -12.50 -10.30 10.54
N LEU A 4 -12.21 -9.04 10.22
CA LEU A 4 -10.83 -8.54 10.18
C LEU A 4 -10.22 -8.74 11.58
N LYS A 5 -9.13 -9.49 11.65
CA LYS A 5 -8.40 -9.69 12.91
C LYS A 5 -7.44 -8.52 13.10
N TRP A 6 -7.35 -8.01 14.32
CA TRP A 6 -6.32 -7.06 14.72
C TRP A 6 -4.93 -7.59 14.42
N LEU A 7 -4.01 -6.71 14.04
CA LEU A 7 -2.61 -7.05 13.85
C LEU A 7 -2.00 -7.56 15.15
N GLN A 8 -1.22 -8.64 15.04
CA GLN A 8 -0.48 -9.26 16.13
C GLN A 8 1.02 -9.24 15.82
N PRO A 9 1.90 -9.21 16.83
CA PRO A 9 3.33 -9.49 16.61
C PRO A 9 3.51 -10.80 15.82
N GLY A 10 4.43 -10.79 14.86
CA GLY A 10 4.67 -11.86 13.91
C GLY A 10 3.91 -11.73 12.58
N ASP A 11 2.86 -10.91 12.52
CA ASP A 11 2.13 -10.65 11.28
C ASP A 11 3.03 -9.97 10.24
N LEU A 12 2.81 -10.34 8.97
CA LEU A 12 3.50 -9.76 7.82
C LEU A 12 2.81 -8.45 7.39
N LEU A 13 3.62 -7.40 7.28
CA LEU A 13 3.27 -6.12 6.72
C LEU A 13 4.09 -5.87 5.45
N ILE A 14 3.44 -5.46 4.37
CA ILE A 14 4.12 -5.10 3.12
C ILE A 14 4.14 -3.59 2.96
N ALA A 15 5.33 -3.01 2.82
CA ALA A 15 5.52 -1.60 2.56
C ALA A 15 5.50 -1.31 1.05
N ILE A 16 4.60 -0.42 0.62
CA ILE A 16 4.41 0.00 -0.76
C ILE A 16 4.54 1.53 -0.89
N SER A 17 4.76 2.03 -2.10
CA SER A 17 4.87 3.47 -2.38
C SER A 17 3.82 3.93 -3.41
N PRO A 18 2.53 4.07 -3.03
CA PRO A 18 1.46 4.34 -3.99
C PRO A 18 1.41 5.79 -4.48
N SER A 19 2.15 6.69 -3.82
CA SER A 19 2.09 8.15 -4.03
C SER A 19 3.43 8.72 -4.48
N GLY A 20 4.01 9.64 -3.70
CA GLY A 20 5.28 10.29 -4.04
C GLY A 20 6.51 9.50 -3.61
N THR A 21 7.61 9.71 -4.31
CA THR A 21 8.94 9.13 -4.01
C THR A 21 9.37 9.43 -2.58
N LEU A 22 10.20 8.56 -2.02
CA LEU A 22 10.92 8.85 -0.78
C LEU A 22 11.77 10.11 -0.95
N ARG A 23 11.85 10.93 0.11
CA ARG A 23 12.73 12.10 0.17
C ARG A 23 14.12 11.72 0.64
N GLU A 24 14.16 10.89 1.69
CA GLU A 24 15.37 10.41 2.35
C GLU A 24 15.15 8.94 2.72
N LEU A 25 16.04 8.06 2.25
CA LEU A 25 15.94 6.63 2.51
C LEU A 25 16.14 6.32 4.01
N THR A 26 17.03 7.04 4.68
CA THR A 26 17.33 6.85 6.11
C THR A 26 16.09 7.03 7.00
N ASN A 27 15.27 8.05 6.75
CA ASN A 27 14.05 8.27 7.55
C ASN A 27 13.01 7.16 7.32
N PHE A 28 12.94 6.64 6.10
CA PHE A 28 12.10 5.50 5.77
C PHE A 28 12.57 4.23 6.51
N GLU A 29 13.87 3.92 6.46
CA GLU A 29 14.47 2.78 7.15
C GLU A 29 14.24 2.85 8.66
N GLN A 30 14.43 4.02 9.28
CA GLN A 30 14.12 4.24 10.69
C GLN A 30 12.65 3.95 11.00
N GLY A 31 11.72 4.38 10.14
CA GLY A 31 10.30 4.07 10.26
C GLY A 31 10.01 2.57 10.19
N VAL A 32 10.66 1.86 9.27
CA VAL A 32 10.56 0.39 9.13
C VAL A 32 11.07 -0.32 10.38
N GLU A 33 12.19 0.12 10.96
CA GLU A 33 12.75 -0.47 12.19
C GLU A 33 11.84 -0.29 13.40
N ILE A 34 11.02 0.77 13.46
CA ILE A 34 10.00 0.91 14.51
C ILE A 34 8.95 -0.21 14.41
N TRP A 35 8.53 -0.59 13.20
CA TRP A 35 7.59 -1.69 13.02
C TRP A 35 8.24 -3.04 13.36
N LYS A 36 9.47 -3.28 12.90
CA LYS A 36 10.20 -4.52 13.21
C LYS A 36 10.45 -4.68 14.71
N SER A 37 10.83 -3.61 15.41
CA SER A 37 11.08 -3.64 16.87
C SER A 37 9.81 -3.90 17.69
N ARG A 38 8.61 -3.67 17.13
CA ARG A 38 7.32 -4.06 17.71
C ARG A 38 6.92 -5.51 17.41
N GLY A 39 7.78 -6.26 16.73
CA GLY A 39 7.61 -7.68 16.44
C GLY A 39 6.96 -7.99 15.10
N TYR A 40 6.75 -7.02 14.21
CA TYR A 40 6.18 -7.28 12.89
C TYR A 40 7.23 -7.71 11.88
N ARG A 41 6.86 -8.58 10.94
CA ARG A 41 7.66 -8.84 9.75
C ARG A 41 7.34 -7.77 8.73
N VAL A 42 8.34 -7.00 8.29
CA VAL A 42 8.14 -5.94 7.28
C VAL A 42 8.92 -6.28 6.02
N GLU A 43 8.20 -6.44 4.92
CA GLU A 43 8.77 -6.68 3.59
C GLU A 43 8.56 -5.45 2.70
N LEU A 44 9.57 -5.11 1.90
CA LEU A 44 9.53 -3.94 1.01
C LEU A 44 9.14 -4.40 -0.39
N SER A 45 8.13 -3.76 -0.97
CA SER A 45 7.69 -4.10 -2.32
C SER A 45 8.76 -3.72 -3.35
N PRO A 46 9.02 -4.52 -4.40
CA PRO A 46 9.95 -4.16 -5.46
C PRO A 46 9.64 -2.79 -6.07
N GLY A 47 10.65 -1.93 -6.17
CA GLY A 47 10.50 -0.56 -6.69
C GLY A 47 9.89 0.44 -5.69
N PHE A 48 9.88 0.13 -4.38
CA PHE A 48 9.39 1.06 -3.36
C PHE A 48 10.14 2.40 -3.33
N ASP A 49 11.39 2.42 -3.78
CA ASP A 49 12.29 3.58 -3.84
C ASP A 49 12.45 4.16 -5.26
N ASP A 50 11.68 3.64 -6.23
CA ASP A 50 11.69 4.15 -7.60
C ASP A 50 11.30 5.63 -7.67
N ARG A 51 11.82 6.33 -8.68
CA ARG A 51 11.59 7.77 -8.85
C ARG A 51 11.17 8.12 -10.26
N TRP A 52 10.01 8.76 -10.38
CA TRP A 52 9.54 9.43 -11.59
C TRP A 52 9.06 10.84 -11.22
N GLY A 53 9.97 11.81 -11.34
CA GLY A 53 9.68 13.18 -10.89
C GLY A 53 9.38 13.21 -9.39
N TYR A 54 8.16 13.63 -9.02
CA TYR A 54 7.70 13.60 -7.62
C TYR A 54 7.04 12.26 -7.21
N LEU A 55 6.80 11.34 -8.15
CA LEU A 55 6.13 10.06 -7.93
C LEU A 55 7.11 8.93 -7.62
N ALA A 56 6.63 7.94 -6.86
CA ALA A 56 7.39 6.72 -6.54
C ALA A 56 7.34 5.71 -7.70
N GLY A 57 7.89 6.11 -8.86
CA GLY A 57 7.81 5.35 -10.11
C GLY A 57 6.51 5.57 -10.88
N ASP A 58 6.36 4.81 -11.97
CA ASP A 58 5.23 4.91 -12.88
C ASP A 58 3.91 4.40 -12.27
N ASP A 59 2.78 4.65 -12.94
CA ASP A 59 1.49 4.14 -12.46
C ASP A 59 1.44 2.60 -12.43
N ALA A 60 2.12 1.92 -13.35
CA ALA A 60 2.05 0.46 -13.48
C ALA A 60 2.80 -0.23 -12.34
N ASN A 61 3.98 0.28 -11.97
CA ASN A 61 4.77 -0.14 -10.83
C ASN A 61 4.00 0.06 -9.54
N ARG A 62 3.46 1.27 -9.31
CA ARG A 62 2.70 1.58 -8.10
C ARG A 62 1.41 0.75 -7.98
N LEU A 63 0.72 0.51 -9.11
CA LEU A 63 -0.44 -0.39 -9.16
C LEU A 63 -0.05 -1.85 -8.88
N ARG A 64 1.09 -2.31 -9.42
CA ARG A 64 1.63 -3.65 -9.16
C ARG A 64 1.96 -3.83 -7.68
N GLN A 65 2.68 -2.90 -7.05
CA GLN A 65 3.00 -2.97 -5.62
C GLN A 65 1.73 -3.14 -4.77
N LEU A 66 0.69 -2.36 -5.06
CA LEU A 66 -0.60 -2.45 -4.38
C LEU A 66 -1.32 -3.78 -4.66
N ALA A 67 -1.35 -4.24 -5.90
CA ALA A 67 -1.99 -5.49 -6.28
C ALA A 67 -1.29 -6.70 -5.66
N ASP A 68 0.04 -6.75 -5.70
CA ASP A 68 0.84 -7.84 -5.11
C ASP A 68 0.61 -7.90 -3.60
N ALA A 69 0.63 -6.75 -2.92
CA ALA A 69 0.41 -6.68 -1.47
C ALA A 69 -1.02 -7.09 -1.06
N LEU A 70 -2.03 -6.79 -1.89
CA LEU A 70 -3.42 -7.20 -1.64
C LEU A 70 -3.71 -8.67 -1.98
N ASN A 71 -2.95 -9.24 -2.94
CA ASN A 71 -3.12 -10.62 -3.37
C ASN A 71 -2.26 -11.60 -2.58
N ASP A 72 -1.29 -11.14 -1.79
CA ASP A 72 -0.49 -12.01 -0.91
C ASP A 72 -1.36 -12.51 0.27
N PRO A 73 -1.65 -13.83 0.35
CA PRO A 73 -2.46 -14.39 1.43
C PRO A 73 -1.80 -14.31 2.81
N ASN A 74 -0.49 -14.06 2.88
CA ASN A 74 0.26 -13.88 4.13
C ASN A 74 0.26 -12.42 4.59
N CYS A 75 0.00 -11.47 3.70
CA CYS A 75 -0.04 -10.05 4.02
C CYS A 75 -1.21 -9.75 4.95
N ARG A 76 -0.91 -9.24 6.15
CA ARG A 76 -1.91 -8.88 7.16
C ARG A 76 -2.13 -7.38 7.26
N GLY A 77 -1.24 -6.58 6.68
CA GLY A 77 -1.39 -5.14 6.59
C GLY A 77 -0.47 -4.54 5.53
N ILE A 78 -0.89 -3.40 4.98
CA ILE A 78 -0.13 -2.66 3.96
C ILE A 78 0.31 -1.34 4.58
N LEU A 79 1.60 -1.04 4.50
CA LEU A 79 2.18 0.21 4.95
C LEU A 79 2.45 1.10 3.73
N CYS A 80 1.91 2.32 3.73
CA CYS A 80 2.23 3.31 2.71
C CYS A 80 3.51 4.05 3.11
N ALA A 81 4.60 3.85 2.37
CA ALA A 81 5.92 4.39 2.66
C ALA A 81 5.93 5.93 2.78
N ARG A 82 5.12 6.61 1.95
CA ARG A 82 4.91 8.06 2.01
C ARG A 82 3.59 8.46 1.38
N GLY A 83 3.00 9.54 1.89
CA GLY A 83 1.92 10.27 1.23
C GLY A 83 2.40 11.17 0.08
N GLY A 84 1.55 12.12 -0.32
CA GLY A 84 1.80 13.05 -1.42
C GLY A 84 0.68 13.01 -2.47
N PHE A 85 0.97 13.54 -3.65
CA PHE A 85 0.10 13.43 -4.82
C PHE A 85 0.49 12.18 -5.63
N GLY A 86 -0.49 11.44 -6.14
CA GLY A 86 -0.22 10.30 -7.03
C GLY A 86 -1.13 9.08 -6.85
N SER A 87 -1.60 8.81 -5.63
CA SER A 87 -2.41 7.61 -5.36
C SER A 87 -3.76 7.61 -6.07
N THR A 88 -4.38 8.78 -6.26
CA THR A 88 -5.68 8.91 -6.94
C THR A 88 -5.62 8.47 -8.40
N ARG A 89 -4.47 8.63 -9.07
CA ARG A 89 -4.24 8.15 -10.44
C ARG A 89 -4.38 6.64 -10.56
N LEU A 90 -4.14 5.90 -9.47
CA LEU A 90 -4.27 4.44 -9.47
C LEU A 90 -5.74 4.00 -9.50
N LEU A 91 -6.65 4.80 -8.94
CA LEU A 91 -8.10 4.52 -8.93
C LEU A 91 -8.70 4.59 -10.35
N GLU A 92 -8.19 5.50 -11.17
CA GLU A 92 -8.65 5.67 -12.56
C GLU A 92 -8.23 4.51 -13.47
N LYS A 93 -7.17 3.78 -13.09
CA LYS A 93 -6.50 2.80 -13.97
C LYS A 93 -6.86 1.34 -13.74
N GLY A 94 -7.51 0.96 -12.64
CA GLY A 94 -7.86 -0.45 -12.47
C GLY A 94 -8.65 -0.83 -11.24
N LYS A 95 -9.39 -1.94 -11.37
CA LYS A 95 -9.99 -2.68 -10.25
C LYS A 95 -8.87 -3.29 -9.41
N VAL A 96 -8.45 -2.58 -8.38
CA VAL A 96 -7.49 -3.08 -7.39
C VAL A 96 -8.17 -4.20 -6.59
N GLY A 97 -7.66 -5.42 -6.67
CA GLY A 97 -8.15 -6.57 -5.90
C GLY A 97 -9.45 -7.18 -6.42
N GLN A 98 -9.36 -8.15 -7.33
CA GLN A 98 -10.43 -9.15 -7.55
C GLN A 98 -10.09 -10.45 -6.80
N GLY A 99 -9.91 -10.35 -5.49
CA GLY A 99 -10.10 -11.51 -4.61
C GLY A 99 -11.61 -11.74 -4.46
N LYS A 100 -12.07 -12.99 -4.51
CA LYS A 100 -13.49 -13.42 -4.47
C LYS A 100 -14.33 -12.88 -3.29
N ASN A 101 -13.76 -12.08 -2.38
CA ASN A 101 -14.41 -11.53 -1.19
C ASN A 101 -14.25 -9.99 -1.00
N ALA A 102 -13.67 -9.25 -1.96
CA ALA A 102 -13.52 -7.80 -1.85
C ALA A 102 -14.67 -7.05 -2.53
N GLN A 103 -15.89 -7.15 -1.99
CA GLN A 103 -16.96 -6.24 -2.36
C GLN A 103 -16.81 -4.96 -1.52
N PHE A 104 -16.10 -3.96 -2.05
CA PHE A 104 -16.20 -2.61 -1.49
C PHE A 104 -17.60 -2.07 -1.80
N PRO A 105 -18.38 -1.61 -0.80
CA PRO A 105 -19.64 -0.94 -1.08
C PRO A 105 -19.32 0.31 -1.90
N MET A 106 -19.94 0.42 -3.07
CA MET A 106 -19.94 1.66 -3.83
C MET A 106 -20.63 2.71 -2.96
N PRO A 107 -20.01 3.86 -2.66
CA PRO A 107 -20.74 4.93 -1.98
C PRO A 107 -21.88 5.37 -2.90
N ASP A 108 -23.07 5.53 -2.31
CA ASP A 108 -24.24 6.03 -3.00
C ASP A 108 -23.90 7.34 -3.71
N SER A 109 -24.31 7.45 -4.97
CA SER A 109 -24.13 8.63 -5.79
C SER A 109 -24.79 9.82 -5.11
N HIS A 110 -24.02 10.64 -4.39
CA HIS A 110 -24.51 11.94 -3.97
C HIS A 110 -24.70 12.81 -5.21
N SER A 111 -25.96 13.10 -5.49
CA SER A 111 -26.40 14.12 -6.44
C SER A 111 -25.70 15.45 -6.13
N PRO A 112 -25.17 16.16 -7.14
CA PRO A 112 -24.50 17.43 -6.92
C PRO A 112 -25.48 18.46 -6.34
N LYS A 113 -25.00 19.26 -5.38
CA LYS A 113 -25.56 20.58 -5.08
C LYS A 113 -24.75 21.62 -5.84
#